data_AF-A0AAD4G9E3-F1
#
_entry.id   AF-A0AAD4G9E3-F1
#
_cell.length_a   1.000
_cell.length_b   1.000
_cell.length_c   1.000
_cell.angle_alpha   90.00
_cell.angle_beta   90.00
_cell.angle_gamma   90.00
#
_symmetry.space_group_name_H-M   'P 1'
#
loop_
_entity.id
_entity.type
_entity.pdbx_description
1 polymer ?
#
loop_
_entity_poly.entity_id
_entity_poly.type
_entity_poly.pdbx_seq_one_letter_code
_entity_poly.pdbx_strand_id
1 'polypeptide(L)' 'LSLPNAEIRLQAHLGNRYIDSDWQPALKAVMDAEGSTEVALKAIHDIENEAKRRPGIVIRI' A
#
# COMPACT_ATOMS: atom_id res chain seq x y z
N LEU A 1 11.20 5.99 11.21
CA LEU A 1 11.27 6.29 9.77
C LEU A 1 10.11 7.20 9.45
N SER A 2 10.33 8.37 8.87
CA SER A 2 9.23 9.24 8.42
C SER A 2 8.60 8.68 7.15
N LEU A 3 7.30 8.91 6.98
CA LEU A 3 6.50 8.44 5.84
C LEU A 3 7.08 8.73 4.45
N PRO A 4 7.65 9.92 4.18
CA PRO A 4 8.29 10.19 2.89
C PRO A 4 9.44 9.21 2.61
N ASN A 5 10.19 8.80 3.64
CA ASN A 5 11.26 7.82 3.46
C ASN A 5 10.73 6.40 3.21
N ALA A 6 9.55 6.05 3.72
CA ALA A 6 8.94 4.75 3.48
C ALA A 6 8.40 4.66 2.05
N GLU A 7 7.72 5.70 1.57
CA GLU A 7 7.22 5.82 0.21
C GLU A 7 8.34 5.82 -0.83
N ILE A 8 9.38 6.64 -0.64
CA ILE A 8 10.55 6.69 -1.53
C ILE A 8 11.23 5.32 -1.61
N ARG A 9 11.36 4.62 -0.48
CA ARG A 9 11.96 3.26 -0.46
C ARG A 9 11.08 2.23 -1.16
N LEU A 10 9.77 2.33 -0.99
CA LEU A 10 8.79 1.45 -1.62
C LEU A 10 8.78 1.66 -3.15
N GLN A 11 8.76 2.91 -3.59
CA GLN A 11 8.86 3.29 -5.00
C GLN A 11 10.18 2.82 -5.62
N ALA A 12 11.31 3.00 -4.93
CA ALA A 12 12.61 2.52 -5.39
C ALA A 12 12.67 0.98 -5.48
N HIS A 13 12.00 0.26 -4.57
CA HIS A 13 11.97 -1.20 -4.54
C HIS A 13 11.09 -1.79 -5.65
N LEU A 14 9.93 -1.18 -5.90
CA LEU A 14 8.94 -1.69 -6.85
C LEU A 14 9.15 -1.17 -8.28
N GLY A 15 9.84 -0.03 -8.44
CA GLY A 15 10.15 0.58 -9.73
C GLY A 15 8.91 0.73 -10.60
N ASN A 16 8.92 0.15 -11.80
CA ASN A 16 7.81 0.22 -12.76
C ASN A 16 6.53 -0.51 -12.30
N ARG A 17 6.57 -1.25 -11.19
CA ARG A 17 5.40 -1.88 -10.57
C ARG A 17 4.74 -0.99 -9.53
N TYR A 18 5.34 0.16 -9.22
CA TYR A 18 4.76 1.17 -8.37
C TYR A 18 3.83 2.05 -9.19
N ILE A 19 2.53 1.78 -9.10
CA ILE A 19 1.50 2.64 -9.66
C ILE A 19 0.95 3.49 -8.51
N ASP A 20 1.27 4.80 -8.50
CA ASP A 20 0.86 5.73 -7.43
C ASP A 20 -0.62 5.61 -7.07
N SER A 21 -1.51 5.49 -8.07
CA SER A 21 -2.95 5.39 -7.85
C SER A 21 -3.38 4.11 -7.12
N ASP A 22 -2.62 3.02 -7.29
CA ASP A 22 -2.90 1.73 -6.68
C ASP A 22 -2.30 1.63 -5.27
N TRP A 23 -1.21 2.37 -5.02
CA TRP A 23 -0.48 2.35 -3.76
C TRP A 23 -0.90 3.45 -2.77
N GLN A 24 -1.43 4.58 -3.25
CA GLN A 24 -1.97 5.66 -2.41
C GLN A 24 -2.96 5.15 -1.34
N PRO A 25 -3.95 4.29 -1.67
CA PRO A 25 -4.87 3.75 -0.67
C PRO A 25 -4.17 2.90 0.39
N ALA A 26 -3.19 2.07 0.00
CA ALA A 26 -2.44 1.22 0.91
C ALA A 26 -1.52 2.04 1.82
N LEU A 27 -0.87 3.08 1.27
CA LEU A 27 -0.03 3.98 2.02
C LEU A 27 -0.86 4.76 3.06
N LYS A 28 -2.02 5.29 2.63
CA LYS A 28 -2.97 5.99 3.51
C LYS A 28 -3.50 5.07 4.62
N ALA A 29 -3.82 3.82 4.30
CA ALA A 29 -4.25 2.84 5.29
C ALA A 29 -3.19 2.57 6.37
N VAL A 30 -1.92 2.48 5.98
CA VAL A 30 -0.80 2.32 6.93
C VAL A 30 -0.60 3.59 7.77
N MET A 31 -0.79 4.77 7.18
CA MET A 31 -0.75 6.06 7.90
C MET A 31 -1.88 6.19 8.92
N ASP A 32 -3.12 5.89 8.52
CA ASP A 32 -4.29 6.03 9.37
C ASP A 32 -4.29 5.00 10.52
N ALA A 33 -3.54 3.90 10.36
CA ALA A 33 -3.33 2.87 11.38
C ALA A 33 -2.17 3.18 12.36
N GLU A 34 -1.69 4.43 12.41
CA GLU A 34 -0.52 4.86 13.22
C GLU A 34 -0.53 4.23 14.62
N GLY A 35 0.51 3.42 14.92
CA GLY A 35 0.69 2.77 16.21
C GLY A 35 0.09 1.36 16.33
N SER A 36 -0.61 0.83 15.31
CA SER A 36 -1.13 -0.54 15.31
C SER A 36 -0.85 -1.29 14.00
N THR A 37 0.14 -2.19 14.06
CA THR A 37 0.51 -3.07 12.95
C THR A 37 -0.65 -3.98 12.53
N GLU A 38 -1.51 -4.39 13.45
CA GLU A 38 -2.67 -5.25 13.17
C GLU A 38 -3.72 -4.53 12.33
N VAL A 39 -3.98 -3.25 12.64
CA VAL A 39 -4.92 -2.41 11.87
C VAL A 39 -4.36 -2.13 10.48
N ALA A 40 -3.05 -1.86 10.38
CA ALA A 40 -2.38 -1.65 9.10
C ALA A 40 -2.45 -2.92 8.21
N LEU A 41 -2.16 -4.09 8.77
CA LEU A 41 -2.22 -5.36 8.05
C LEU A 41 -3.64 -5.71 7.59
N LYS A 42 -4.64 -5.49 8.45
CA LYS A 42 -6.05 -5.71 8.07
C LYS A 42 -6.45 -4.83 6.89
N ALA A 43 -6.10 -3.55 6.93
CA ALA A 43 -6.45 -2.61 5.88
C ALA A 43 -5.74 -2.93 4.55
N ILE A 44 -4.47 -3.35 4.59
CA ILE A 44 -3.76 -3.85 3.39
C ILE A 44 -4.47 -5.09 2.81
N HIS A 45 -4.89 -6.03 3.65
CA HIS A 45 -5.56 -7.24 3.20
C HIS A 45 -6.94 -6.94 2.58
N ASP A 46 -7.67 -5.98 3.12
CA ASP A 46 -8.94 -5.51 2.55
C ASP A 46 -8.71 -4.87 1.16
N ILE A 47 -7.64 -4.08 1.00
CA ILE A 47 -7.25 -3.47 -0.29
C ILE A 47 -6.79 -4.55 -1.29
N GLU A 48 -6.02 -5.54 -0.86
CA GLU A 48 -5.58 -6.67 -1.70
C GLU A 48 -6.79 -7.47 -2.22
N ASN A 49 -7.79 -7.69 -1.37
CA ASN A 49 -9.02 -8.39 -1.75
C ASN A 49 -9.88 -7.58 -2.74
N GLU A 50 -9.94 -6.26 -2.58
CA GLU A 50 -10.63 -5.38 -3.54
C GLU A 50 -9.88 -5.32 -4.88
N ALA A 51 -8.54 -5.27 -4.84
CA ALA A 51 -7.69 -5.33 -6.04
C ALA A 51 -7.91 -6.64 -6.81
N LYS A 52 -7.99 -7.79 -6.11
CA LYS A 52 -8.30 -9.09 -6.74
C LYS A 52 -9.69 -9.14 -7.38
N ARG A 53 -10.65 -8.34 -6.90
CA ARG A 53 -12.02 -8.28 -7.43
C ARG A 53 -12.17 -7.35 -8.64
N ARG A 54 -11.20 -6.48 -8.90
CA ARG A 54 -11.20 -5.58 -10.07
C ARG A 54 -10.03 -5.95 -11.00
N PRO A 55 -10.27 -6.41 -12.24
CA PRO A 55 -9.21 -6.88 -13.15
C PRO A 55 -8.29 -5.77 -13.70
N GLY A 56 -8.15 -4.64 -13.01
CA GLY A 56 -7.29 -3.50 -13.38
C GLY A 56 -6.42 -2.93 -12.26
N ILE A 57 -6.55 -3.41 -11.00
CA ILE A 57 -5.70 -2.98 -9.87
C ILE A 57 -4.80 -4.16 -9.51
N VAL A 58 -3.49 -4.00 -9.65
CA VAL A 58 -2.52 -5.08 -9.39
C VAL A 58 -1.51 -4.60 -8.36
N ILE A 59 -1.85 -4.76 -7.09
CA ILE A 59 -0.86 -4.67 -6.01
C ILE A 59 -0.14 -6.02 -5.96
N ARG A 60 1.03 -6.09 -6.61
CA ARG A 60 1.95 -7.22 -6.51
C ARG A 60 3.03 -6.87 -5.49
N ILE A 61 2.92 -7.49 -4.32
CA ILE A 61 3.89 -7.43 -3.23
C ILE A 61 5.00 -8.45 -3.48
#